data_AF-A0A1Z8KXE9-F1
#
_entry.id   AF-A0A1Z8KXE9-F1
#
_cell.length_a   1.000
_cell.length_b   1.000
_cell.length_c   1.000
_cell.angle_alpha   90.00
_cell.angle_beta   90.00
_cell.angle_gamma   90.00
#
_symmetry.space_group_name_H-M   'P 1'
#
loop_
_entity.id
_entity.type
_entity.pdbx_description
1 polymer ?
#
loop_
_entity_poly.entity_id
_entity_poly.type
_entity_poly.pdbx_seq_one_letter_code
_entity_poly.pdbx_strand_id
1 'polypeptide(L)'
;MEPGADPVRTDDVMDPSRELGAIDTPLVLAVMAAKDPFEGMSLAASVRMMPNAREEMIVGAIVGIVGEVSKHEIVQETCDTAMREEFNPRIVTTLRHKAIDHISNVRQIALTDLVERVRLLSESRVVDEEFVDEVFNLAFSCDLRTDTFRDMLVKILLSNKVRARVKLLVIDRLHLLPMQLRLELVTKINALGDATDSAFIKREIEFTLKERGLIPPTLHVPRRPGQSQKLSAILPSSKGIQPPSGPSGPVPWHEVLLRDKYANYATAS
;
A
#
# COMPACT_ATOMS: atom_id res chain seq x y z
N MET A 1 -0.89 21.28 -1.57
CA MET A 1 -1.80 20.28 -0.97
C MET A 1 -1.94 20.59 0.50
N GLU A 2 -3.17 20.64 1.02
CA GLU A 2 -3.38 20.80 2.45
C GLU A 2 -2.85 19.58 3.23
N PRO A 3 -2.24 19.77 4.40
CA PRO A 3 -1.81 18.67 5.26
C PRO A 3 -3.05 17.90 5.74
N GLY A 4 -3.28 16.70 5.17
CA GLY A 4 -4.40 15.83 5.51
C GLY A 4 -5.21 15.30 4.32
N ALA A 5 -4.88 15.67 3.07
CA ALA A 5 -5.52 15.05 1.90
C ALA A 5 -5.15 13.56 1.81
N ASP A 6 -6.15 12.70 1.57
CA ASP A 6 -5.91 11.29 1.27
C ASP A 6 -4.95 11.16 0.08
N PRO A 7 -4.03 10.16 0.10
CA PRO A 7 -3.13 9.93 -1.02
C PRO A 7 -3.93 9.71 -2.30
N VAL A 8 -3.42 10.23 -3.42
CA VAL A 8 -4.06 10.06 -4.74
C VAL A 8 -4.31 8.58 -5.02
N ARG A 9 -5.55 8.26 -5.33
CA ARG A 9 -6.01 6.89 -5.60
C ARG A 9 -6.09 6.63 -7.09
N THR A 10 -6.21 5.36 -7.45
CA THR A 10 -6.30 4.96 -8.86
C THR A 10 -7.52 5.59 -9.54
N ASP A 11 -8.64 5.68 -8.82
CA ASP A 11 -9.88 6.28 -9.34
C ASP A 11 -9.71 7.78 -9.61
N ASP A 12 -8.92 8.48 -8.78
CA ASP A 12 -8.62 9.90 -8.95
C ASP A 12 -7.80 10.13 -10.23
N VAL A 13 -6.84 9.24 -10.53
CA VAL A 13 -6.03 9.30 -11.75
C VAL A 13 -6.85 8.95 -12.99
N MET A 14 -7.77 8.00 -12.87
CA MET A 14 -8.64 7.57 -13.97
C MET A 14 -9.72 8.59 -14.33
N ASP A 15 -10.11 9.47 -13.39
CA ASP A 15 -11.09 10.52 -13.64
C ASP A 15 -10.46 11.70 -14.41
N PRO A 16 -10.80 11.89 -15.71
CA PRO A 16 -10.23 12.97 -16.50
C PRO A 16 -10.74 14.35 -16.06
N SER A 17 -11.84 14.42 -15.31
CA SER A 17 -12.40 15.68 -14.81
C SER A 17 -11.71 16.18 -13.53
N ARG A 18 -10.92 15.31 -12.90
CA ARG A 18 -10.23 15.63 -11.66
C ARG A 18 -8.91 16.33 -11.93
N GLU A 19 -8.76 17.51 -11.34
CA GLU A 19 -7.48 18.23 -11.33
C GLU A 19 -6.52 17.59 -10.33
N LEU A 20 -5.36 17.14 -10.81
CA LEU A 20 -4.32 16.51 -9.97
C LEU A 20 -3.14 17.45 -9.67
N GLY A 21 -3.22 18.72 -10.10
CA GLY A 21 -2.16 19.71 -9.92
C GLY A 21 -0.83 19.24 -10.52
N ALA A 22 0.25 19.28 -9.74
CA ALA A 22 1.60 18.88 -10.18
C ALA A 22 1.70 17.40 -10.60
N ILE A 23 0.79 16.54 -10.14
CA ILE A 23 0.77 15.13 -10.51
C ILE A 23 0.35 14.93 -11.97
N ASP A 24 -0.41 15.86 -12.54
CA ASP A 24 -0.90 15.76 -13.92
C ASP A 24 0.17 16.07 -14.98
N THR A 25 1.40 16.36 -14.54
CA THR A 25 2.51 16.60 -15.46
C THR A 25 2.94 15.29 -16.14
N PRO A 26 3.22 15.30 -17.46
CA PRO A 26 3.60 14.08 -18.18
C PRO A 26 4.78 13.33 -17.56
N LEU A 27 5.76 14.05 -16.98
CA LEU A 27 6.92 13.42 -16.35
C LEU A 27 6.54 12.70 -15.04
N VAL A 28 5.69 13.28 -14.21
CA VAL A 28 5.24 12.63 -12.96
C VAL A 28 4.38 11.42 -13.27
N LEU A 29 3.45 11.54 -14.22
CA LEU A 29 2.64 10.41 -14.69
C LEU A 29 3.50 9.30 -15.31
N ALA A 30 4.57 9.64 -16.02
CA ALA A 30 5.49 8.65 -16.58
C ALA A 30 6.27 7.88 -15.50
N VAL A 31 6.78 8.59 -14.49
CA VAL A 31 7.44 7.95 -13.34
C VAL A 31 6.46 7.04 -12.61
N MET A 32 5.22 7.49 -12.41
CA MET A 32 4.16 6.69 -11.81
C MET A 32 3.83 5.45 -12.65
N ALA A 33 3.64 5.61 -13.96
CA ALA A 33 3.35 4.51 -14.89
C ALA A 33 4.48 3.48 -15.01
N ALA A 34 5.73 3.91 -14.88
CA ALA A 34 6.90 3.06 -15.00
C ALA A 34 7.29 2.35 -13.70
N LYS A 35 7.12 3.03 -12.55
CA LYS A 35 7.74 2.62 -11.28
C LYS A 35 6.74 2.34 -10.16
N ASP A 36 5.47 2.71 -10.29
CA ASP A 36 4.53 2.44 -9.20
C ASP A 36 4.43 0.93 -8.97
N PRO A 37 4.59 0.47 -7.72
CA PRO A 37 4.52 -0.95 -7.43
C PRO A 37 3.13 -1.54 -7.64
N PHE A 38 2.09 -0.70 -7.63
CA PHE A 38 0.72 -1.09 -7.91
C PHE A 38 0.42 -0.98 -9.41
N GLU A 39 0.05 -2.11 -9.99
CA GLU A 39 -0.29 -2.23 -11.41
C GLU A 39 -1.44 -1.30 -11.81
N GLY A 40 -2.50 -1.22 -10.99
CA GLY A 40 -3.66 -0.38 -11.30
C GLY A 40 -3.32 1.10 -11.39
N MET A 41 -2.47 1.61 -10.48
CA MET A 41 -1.99 3.00 -10.52
C MET A 41 -1.09 3.24 -11.74
N SER A 42 -0.20 2.28 -12.03
CA SER A 42 0.68 2.37 -13.20
C SER A 42 -0.12 2.44 -14.51
N LEU A 43 -1.12 1.59 -14.63
CA LEU A 43 -2.02 1.55 -15.78
C LEU A 43 -2.86 2.83 -15.87
N ALA A 44 -3.40 3.31 -14.76
CA ALA A 44 -4.16 4.56 -14.73
C ALA A 44 -3.33 5.76 -15.19
N ALA A 45 -2.10 5.89 -14.67
CA ALA A 45 -1.18 6.95 -15.07
C ALA A 45 -0.83 6.89 -16.56
N SER A 46 -0.59 5.68 -17.09
CA SER A 46 -0.28 5.48 -18.52
C SER A 46 -1.41 5.99 -19.42
N VAL A 47 -2.65 5.58 -19.14
CA VAL A 47 -3.84 5.94 -19.93
C VAL A 47 -4.19 7.41 -19.78
N ARG A 48 -3.91 8.03 -18.62
CA ARG A 48 -4.15 9.46 -18.40
C ARG A 48 -3.30 10.35 -19.31
N MET A 49 -2.06 9.94 -19.62
CA MET A 49 -1.16 10.70 -20.51
C MET A 49 -1.55 10.62 -22.00
N MET A 50 -2.17 9.52 -22.43
CA MET A 50 -2.38 9.21 -23.85
C MET A 50 -3.18 10.22 -24.68
N PRO A 51 -4.20 10.95 -24.15
CA PRO A 51 -4.91 11.96 -24.93
C PRO A 51 -4.00 13.06 -25.49
N ASN A 52 -3.00 13.49 -24.71
CA ASN A 52 -2.10 14.57 -25.08
C ASN A 52 -0.94 14.08 -25.97
N ALA A 53 -0.68 12.77 -25.98
CA ALA A 53 0.40 12.16 -26.76
C ALA A 53 0.28 12.34 -28.28
N ARG A 54 -0.94 12.59 -28.78
CA ARG A 54 -1.18 12.87 -30.20
C ARG A 54 -0.76 14.28 -30.60
N GLU A 55 -1.03 15.25 -29.73
CA GLU A 55 -0.79 16.67 -30.01
C GLU A 55 0.64 17.07 -29.63
N GLU A 56 1.19 16.42 -28.60
CA GLU A 56 2.53 16.67 -28.08
C GLU A 56 3.46 15.48 -28.33
N MET A 57 4.34 15.61 -29.32
CA MET A 57 5.31 14.58 -29.69
C MET A 57 6.17 14.10 -28.51
N ILE A 58 6.51 15.00 -27.58
CA ILE A 58 7.27 14.68 -26.37
C ILE A 58 6.48 13.72 -25.48
N VAL A 59 5.17 13.94 -25.30
CA VAL A 59 4.32 13.05 -24.51
C VAL A 59 4.20 11.69 -25.19
N GLY A 60 4.08 11.63 -26.51
CA GLY A 60 4.12 10.37 -27.27
C GLY A 60 5.43 9.58 -27.06
N ALA A 61 6.58 10.26 -27.09
CA ALA A 61 7.88 9.65 -26.82
C ALA A 61 7.99 9.14 -25.37
N ILE A 62 7.46 9.90 -24.40
CA ILE A 62 7.40 9.49 -22.99
C ILE A 62 6.56 8.22 -22.83
N VAL A 63 5.39 8.14 -23.47
CA VAL A 63 4.55 6.93 -23.43
C VAL A 63 5.29 5.71 -23.98
N GLY A 64 6.09 5.88 -25.03
CA GLY A 64 6.94 4.80 -25.56
C GLY A 64 8.01 4.34 -24.57
N ILE A 65 8.72 5.26 -23.93
CA ILE A 65 9.68 4.92 -22.87
C ILE A 65 8.98 4.16 -21.74
N VAL A 66 7.78 4.61 -21.31
CA VAL A 66 7.00 3.90 -20.30
C VAL A 66 6.66 2.48 -20.74
N GLY A 67 6.30 2.26 -22.00
CA GLY A 67 6.06 0.93 -22.56
C GLY A 67 7.28 0.02 -22.50
N GLU A 68 8.49 0.56 -22.67
CA GLU A 68 9.74 -0.21 -22.61
C GLU A 68 10.20 -0.49 -21.17
N VAL A 69 10.01 0.45 -20.24
CA VAL A 69 10.62 0.38 -18.90
C VAL A 69 9.66 -0.03 -17.79
N SER A 70 8.35 -0.09 -18.05
CA SER A 70 7.37 -0.54 -17.06
C SER A 70 7.62 -2.01 -16.72
N LYS A 71 7.35 -2.39 -15.48
CA LYS A 71 7.45 -3.77 -15.01
C LYS A 71 6.14 -4.56 -15.16
N HIS A 72 5.05 -3.89 -15.51
CA HIS A 72 3.72 -4.47 -15.59
C HIS A 72 3.37 -4.72 -17.05
N GLU A 73 3.18 -5.98 -17.43
CA GLU A 73 2.92 -6.40 -18.83
C GLU A 73 1.72 -5.66 -19.43
N ILE A 74 0.63 -5.51 -18.68
CA ILE A 74 -0.56 -4.77 -19.15
C ILE A 74 -0.28 -3.30 -19.50
N VAL A 75 0.66 -2.65 -18.79
CA VAL A 75 1.05 -1.27 -19.10
C VAL A 75 1.84 -1.24 -20.40
N GLN A 76 2.77 -2.19 -20.59
CA GLN A 76 3.54 -2.33 -21.83
C GLN A 76 2.61 -2.52 -23.02
N GLU A 77 1.69 -3.50 -22.96
CA GLU A 77 0.71 -3.79 -24.01
C GLU A 77 -0.20 -2.59 -24.32
N THR A 78 -0.60 -1.85 -23.29
CA THR A 78 -1.45 -0.66 -23.43
C THR A 78 -0.69 0.46 -24.14
N CYS A 79 0.56 0.74 -23.75
CA CYS A 79 1.42 1.71 -24.42
C CYS A 79 1.70 1.32 -25.88
N ASP A 80 2.08 0.07 -26.13
CA ASP A 80 2.38 -0.44 -27.47
C ASP A 80 1.17 -0.35 -28.40
N THR A 81 -0.02 -0.67 -27.89
CA THR A 81 -1.27 -0.53 -28.64
C THR A 81 -1.55 0.93 -28.95
N ALA A 82 -1.38 1.84 -27.98
CA ALA A 82 -1.61 3.26 -28.20
C ALA A 82 -0.65 3.85 -29.23
N MET A 83 0.63 3.45 -29.20
CA MET A 83 1.65 3.90 -30.16
C MET A 83 1.39 3.37 -31.56
N ARG A 84 1.08 2.07 -31.70
CA ARG A 84 0.78 1.43 -32.99
C ARG A 84 -0.42 2.06 -33.70
N GLU A 85 -1.38 2.55 -32.93
CA GLU A 85 -2.60 3.20 -33.42
C GLU A 85 -2.48 4.74 -33.42
N GLU A 86 -1.26 5.29 -33.30
CA GLU A 86 -0.95 6.73 -33.34
C GLU A 86 -1.83 7.58 -32.39
N PHE A 87 -2.11 7.04 -31.19
CA PHE A 87 -2.94 7.69 -30.18
C PHE A 87 -4.33 8.10 -30.70
N ASN A 88 -4.92 7.30 -31.59
CA ASN A 88 -6.27 7.52 -32.09
C ASN A 88 -7.26 7.68 -30.91
N PRO A 89 -8.05 8.77 -30.83
CA PRO A 89 -8.94 9.04 -29.70
C PRO A 89 -9.93 7.92 -29.38
N ARG A 90 -10.40 7.19 -30.41
CA ARG A 90 -11.28 6.03 -30.21
C ARG A 90 -10.54 4.89 -29.51
N ILE A 91 -9.30 4.62 -29.93
CA ILE A 91 -8.46 3.59 -29.32
C ILE A 91 -8.09 3.98 -27.89
N VAL A 92 -7.67 5.22 -27.64
CA VAL A 92 -7.38 5.72 -26.28
C VAL A 92 -8.59 5.58 -25.36
N THR A 93 -9.78 5.88 -25.86
CA THR A 93 -11.04 5.68 -25.11
C THR A 93 -11.28 4.20 -24.81
N THR A 94 -11.06 3.31 -25.79
CA THR A 94 -11.17 1.85 -25.57
C THR A 94 -10.15 1.34 -24.56
N LEU A 95 -8.88 1.77 -24.64
CA LEU A 95 -7.83 1.41 -23.70
C LEU A 95 -8.17 1.91 -22.29
N ARG A 96 -8.76 3.10 -22.16
CA ARG A 96 -9.26 3.59 -20.88
C ARG A 96 -10.35 2.71 -20.30
N HIS A 97 -11.36 2.32 -21.07
CA HIS A 97 -12.38 1.40 -20.58
C HIS A 97 -11.80 0.06 -20.15
N LYS A 98 -10.89 -0.52 -20.96
CA LYS A 98 -10.18 -1.75 -20.59
C LYS A 98 -9.40 -1.61 -19.28
N ALA A 99 -8.74 -0.47 -19.07
CA ALA A 99 -8.02 -0.20 -17.84
C ALA A 99 -8.98 -0.11 -16.64
N ILE A 100 -10.12 0.57 -16.77
CA ILE A 100 -11.16 0.64 -15.72
C ILE A 100 -11.65 -0.77 -15.35
N ASP A 101 -11.97 -1.58 -16.36
CA ASP A 101 -12.46 -2.94 -16.16
C ASP A 101 -11.41 -3.81 -15.48
N HIS A 102 -10.16 -3.73 -15.93
CA HIS A 102 -9.04 -4.47 -15.36
C HIS A 102 -8.79 -4.09 -13.89
N ILE A 103 -8.69 -2.80 -13.60
CA ILE A 103 -8.49 -2.28 -12.23
C ILE A 103 -9.65 -2.75 -11.33
N SER A 104 -10.88 -2.67 -11.81
CA SER A 104 -12.06 -3.11 -11.06
C SER A 104 -12.03 -4.62 -10.78
N ASN A 105 -11.65 -5.43 -11.78
CA ASN A 105 -11.55 -6.88 -11.65
C ASN A 105 -10.44 -7.29 -10.66
N VAL A 106 -9.25 -6.71 -10.78
CA VAL A 106 -8.13 -6.96 -9.84
C VAL A 106 -8.53 -6.62 -8.41
N ARG A 107 -9.17 -5.47 -8.19
CA ARG A 107 -9.66 -5.08 -6.85
C ARG A 107 -10.71 -6.05 -6.32
N GLN A 108 -11.62 -6.51 -7.17
CA GLN A 108 -12.68 -7.43 -6.77
C GLN A 108 -12.12 -8.81 -6.38
N ILE A 109 -11.17 -9.33 -7.16
CA ILE A 109 -10.47 -10.59 -6.86
C ILE A 109 -9.69 -10.44 -5.55
N ALA A 110 -8.89 -9.39 -5.41
CA ALA A 110 -8.13 -9.12 -4.20
C ALA A 110 -9.02 -9.00 -2.96
N LEU A 111 -10.21 -8.40 -3.08
CA LEU A 111 -11.15 -8.28 -1.98
C LEU A 111 -11.74 -9.63 -1.58
N THR A 112 -12.12 -10.46 -2.56
CA THR A 112 -12.59 -11.83 -2.30
C THR A 112 -11.51 -12.64 -1.57
N ASP A 113 -10.26 -12.55 -2.04
CA ASP A 113 -9.12 -13.25 -1.43
C ASP A 113 -8.82 -12.73 -0.03
N LEU A 114 -8.91 -11.42 0.20
CA LEU A 114 -8.72 -10.81 1.52
C LEU A 114 -9.76 -11.32 2.51
N VAL A 115 -11.02 -11.36 2.10
CA VAL A 115 -12.12 -11.87 2.94
C VAL A 115 -11.91 -13.33 3.28
N GLU A 116 -11.54 -14.17 2.31
CA GLU A 116 -11.27 -15.59 2.57
C GLU A 116 -10.06 -15.75 3.48
N ARG A 117 -9.01 -14.94 3.33
CA ARG A 117 -7.81 -15.05 4.16
C ARG A 117 -8.09 -14.68 5.62
N VAL A 118 -8.89 -13.65 5.84
CA VAL A 118 -9.39 -13.29 7.19
C VAL A 118 -10.28 -14.40 7.76
N ARG A 119 -11.11 -15.06 6.93
CA ARG A 119 -11.93 -16.21 7.35
C ARG A 119 -11.06 -17.38 7.79
N LEU A 120 -10.07 -17.76 6.98
CA LEU A 120 -9.15 -18.86 7.29
C LEU A 120 -8.31 -18.59 8.54
N LEU A 121 -7.94 -17.34 8.81
CA LEU A 121 -7.31 -16.96 10.09
C LEU A 121 -8.23 -17.31 11.27
N SER A 122 -9.51 -16.97 11.18
CA SER A 122 -10.48 -17.25 12.25
C SER A 122 -10.69 -18.75 12.47
N GLU A 123 -10.44 -19.58 11.46
CA GLU A 123 -10.46 -21.04 11.50
C GLU A 123 -9.12 -21.66 11.95
N SER A 124 -8.08 -20.86 12.20
CA SER A 124 -6.71 -21.31 12.50
C SER A 124 -6.07 -22.18 11.40
N ARG A 125 -6.46 -21.98 10.14
CA ARG A 125 -6.02 -22.77 8.98
C ARG A 125 -4.92 -22.10 8.15
N VAL A 126 -4.25 -21.11 8.72
CA VAL A 126 -3.21 -20.30 8.06
C VAL A 126 -1.99 -20.17 8.96
N VAL A 127 -0.81 -20.09 8.34
CA VAL A 127 0.46 -19.76 8.99
C VAL A 127 0.49 -18.27 9.33
N ASP A 128 0.82 -17.92 10.58
CA ASP A 128 0.69 -16.56 11.10
C ASP A 128 1.48 -15.52 10.28
N GLU A 129 2.69 -15.85 9.86
CA GLU A 129 3.55 -14.97 9.06
C GLU A 129 2.98 -14.73 7.66
N GLU A 130 2.58 -15.80 6.96
CA GLU A 130 1.98 -15.73 5.63
C GLU A 130 0.68 -14.92 5.64
N PHE A 131 -0.14 -15.10 6.69
CA PHE A 131 -1.36 -14.33 6.85
C PHE A 131 -1.09 -12.82 6.87
N VAL A 132 -0.12 -12.37 7.67
CA VAL A 132 0.13 -10.93 7.84
C VAL A 132 0.67 -10.34 6.54
N ASP A 133 1.61 -11.00 5.88
CA ASP A 133 2.16 -10.52 4.61
C ASP A 133 1.07 -10.46 3.52
N GLU A 134 0.23 -11.49 3.43
CA GLU A 134 -0.86 -11.53 2.45
C GLU A 134 -1.96 -10.50 2.73
N VAL A 135 -2.38 -10.30 3.98
CA VAL A 135 -3.41 -9.29 4.29
C VAL A 135 -2.95 -7.89 3.92
N PHE A 136 -1.68 -7.56 4.16
CA PHE A 136 -1.15 -6.26 3.74
C PHE A 136 -1.10 -6.18 2.21
N ASN A 137 -0.57 -7.19 1.53
CA ASN A 137 -0.54 -7.26 0.05
C ASN A 137 -1.93 -7.08 -0.57
N LEU A 138 -2.91 -7.82 -0.05
CA LEU A 138 -4.29 -7.81 -0.55
C LEU A 138 -4.99 -6.50 -0.24
N ALA A 139 -4.80 -5.92 0.95
CA ALA A 139 -5.33 -4.61 1.31
C ALA A 139 -4.83 -3.50 0.37
N PHE A 140 -3.54 -3.55 -0.03
CA PHE A 140 -2.99 -2.64 -1.02
C PHE A 140 -3.52 -2.93 -2.43
N SER A 141 -3.66 -4.20 -2.81
CA SER A 141 -4.16 -4.60 -4.13
C SER A 141 -5.64 -4.25 -4.34
N CYS A 142 -6.42 -4.25 -3.25
CA CYS A 142 -7.79 -3.73 -3.21
C CYS A 142 -7.86 -2.20 -3.37
N ASP A 143 -6.73 -1.50 -3.26
CA ASP A 143 -6.68 -0.04 -3.07
C ASP A 143 -7.63 0.38 -1.94
N LEU A 144 -7.61 -0.30 -0.78
CA LEU A 144 -8.55 0.01 0.31
C LEU A 144 -8.40 1.47 0.74
N ARG A 145 -9.53 2.12 1.04
CA ARG A 145 -9.49 3.44 1.66
C ARG A 145 -8.81 3.36 3.03
N THR A 146 -8.07 4.42 3.38
CA THR A 146 -7.30 4.52 4.63
C THR A 146 -8.17 4.19 5.86
N ASP A 147 -9.40 4.72 5.90
CA ASP A 147 -10.36 4.49 6.97
C ASP A 147 -10.76 3.01 7.11
N THR A 148 -10.98 2.35 5.98
CA THR A 148 -11.42 0.96 5.88
C THR A 148 -10.28 0.02 6.30
N PHE A 149 -9.07 0.28 5.83
CA PHE A 149 -7.90 -0.50 6.19
C PHE A 149 -7.56 -0.35 7.68
N ARG A 150 -7.56 0.89 8.20
CA ARG A 150 -7.39 1.16 9.63
C ARG A 150 -8.40 0.39 10.47
N ASP A 151 -9.67 0.44 10.10
CA ASP A 151 -10.75 -0.20 10.85
C ASP A 151 -10.65 -1.73 10.82
N MET A 152 -10.18 -2.30 9.71
CA MET A 152 -9.82 -3.71 9.62
C MET A 152 -8.69 -4.07 10.59
N LEU A 153 -7.59 -3.30 10.60
CA LEU A 153 -6.46 -3.53 11.49
C LEU A 153 -6.86 -3.44 12.98
N VAL A 154 -7.66 -2.43 13.36
CA VAL A 154 -8.19 -2.32 14.73
C VAL A 154 -9.01 -3.55 15.09
N LYS A 155 -9.90 -4.02 14.20
CA LYS A 155 -10.71 -5.23 14.45
C LYS A 155 -9.84 -6.47 14.61
N ILE A 156 -8.79 -6.64 13.80
CA ILE A 156 -7.84 -7.75 13.93
C ILE A 156 -7.12 -7.70 15.28
N LEU A 157 -6.62 -6.54 15.69
CA LEU A 157 -5.90 -6.37 16.95
C LEU A 157 -6.79 -6.61 18.18
N LEU A 158 -8.04 -6.14 18.15
CA LEU A 158 -8.96 -6.28 19.29
C LEU A 158 -9.74 -7.60 19.32
N SER A 159 -9.80 -8.35 18.22
CA SER A 159 -10.56 -9.59 18.17
C SER A 159 -9.99 -10.66 19.12
N ASN A 160 -10.87 -11.29 19.89
CA ASN A 160 -10.53 -12.46 20.73
C ASN A 160 -10.36 -13.75 19.91
N LYS A 161 -10.82 -13.77 18.64
CA LYS A 161 -10.63 -14.89 17.72
C LYS A 161 -9.25 -14.90 17.06
N VAL A 162 -8.51 -13.79 17.14
CA VAL A 162 -7.19 -13.65 16.54
C VAL A 162 -6.13 -14.02 17.58
N ARG A 163 -5.24 -14.94 17.22
CA ARG A 163 -4.12 -15.40 18.07
C ARG A 163 -3.19 -14.25 18.42
N ALA A 164 -2.62 -14.27 19.64
CA ALA A 164 -1.70 -13.22 20.09
C ALA A 164 -0.48 -13.02 19.17
N ARG A 165 0.07 -14.11 18.61
CA ARG A 165 1.20 -14.05 17.65
C ARG A 165 0.88 -13.21 16.42
N VAL A 166 -0.31 -13.37 15.82
CA VAL A 166 -0.74 -12.55 14.68
C VAL A 166 -0.83 -11.07 15.06
N LYS A 167 -1.36 -10.76 16.25
CA LYS A 167 -1.42 -9.37 16.73
C LYS A 167 -0.03 -8.76 16.83
N LEU A 168 0.93 -9.50 17.41
CA LEU A 168 2.33 -9.07 17.50
C LEU A 168 2.95 -8.86 16.12
N LEU A 169 2.73 -9.77 15.17
CA LEU A 169 3.23 -9.63 13.79
C LEU A 169 2.63 -8.40 13.09
N VAL A 170 1.33 -8.14 13.23
CA VAL A 170 0.70 -6.92 12.71
C VAL A 170 1.31 -5.66 13.35
N ILE A 171 1.57 -5.68 14.66
CA ILE A 171 2.19 -4.57 15.38
C ILE A 171 3.64 -4.34 14.91
N ASP A 172 4.43 -5.40 14.77
CA ASP A 172 5.80 -5.32 14.24
C ASP A 172 5.81 -4.72 12.83
N ARG A 173 4.76 -4.94 12.03
CA ARG A 173 4.62 -4.37 10.70
C ARG A 173 4.06 -2.94 10.67
N LEU A 174 3.75 -2.28 11.78
CA LEU A 174 3.16 -0.94 11.71
C LEU A 174 4.09 0.12 11.12
N HIS A 175 5.41 0.00 11.32
CA HIS A 175 6.41 0.96 10.82
C HIS A 175 6.40 1.14 9.29
N LEU A 176 5.78 0.19 8.62
CA LEU A 176 5.65 0.08 7.18
C LEU A 176 4.43 0.84 6.67
N LEU A 177 3.45 1.13 7.52
CA LEU A 177 2.30 1.92 7.13
C LEU A 177 2.68 3.40 6.92
N PRO A 178 1.99 4.11 6.01
CA PRO A 178 2.10 5.57 5.91
C PRO A 178 1.95 6.24 7.27
N MET A 179 2.70 7.33 7.51
CA MET A 179 2.69 8.01 8.81
C MET A 179 1.28 8.38 9.26
N GLN A 180 0.46 8.91 8.35
CA GLN A 180 -0.90 9.31 8.65
C GLN A 180 -1.76 8.14 9.12
N LEU A 181 -1.71 7.00 8.41
CA LEU A 181 -2.43 5.79 8.81
C LEU A 181 -1.94 5.25 10.17
N ARG A 182 -0.64 5.32 10.45
CA ARG A 182 -0.10 4.97 11.78
C ARG A 182 -0.67 5.87 12.87
N LEU A 183 -0.67 7.19 12.66
CA LEU A 183 -1.19 8.15 13.64
C LEU A 183 -2.67 7.92 13.92
N GLU A 184 -3.46 7.69 12.88
CA GLU A 184 -4.90 7.40 13.04
C GLU A 184 -5.14 6.09 13.76
N LEU A 185 -4.38 5.04 13.43
CA LEU A 185 -4.48 3.75 14.12
C LEU A 185 -4.15 3.90 15.60
N VAL A 186 -3.04 4.57 15.92
CA VAL A 186 -2.60 4.84 17.29
C VAL A 186 -3.66 5.66 18.04
N THR A 187 -4.19 6.71 17.43
CA THR A 187 -5.24 7.55 18.03
C THR A 187 -6.49 6.74 18.34
N LYS A 188 -6.93 5.91 17.39
CA LYS A 188 -8.12 5.07 17.56
C LYS A 188 -7.93 4.00 18.64
N ILE A 189 -6.74 3.41 18.74
CA ILE A 189 -6.39 2.47 19.81
C ILE A 189 -6.27 3.17 21.16
N ASN A 190 -5.74 4.39 21.20
CA ASN A 190 -5.61 5.17 22.43
C ASN A 190 -6.97 5.56 23.02
N ALA A 191 -7.95 5.86 22.16
CA ALA A 191 -9.33 6.14 22.53
C ALA A 191 -10.08 4.92 23.12
N LEU A 192 -9.53 3.72 22.99
CA LEU A 192 -10.08 2.53 23.64
C LEU A 192 -9.81 2.62 25.16
N GLY A 193 -10.78 2.21 25.96
CA GLY A 193 -10.60 2.08 27.42
C GLY A 193 -9.49 1.09 27.78
N ASP A 194 -9.09 1.08 29.05
CA ASP A 194 -7.92 0.32 29.54
C ASP A 194 -8.23 -1.13 29.94
N ALA A 195 -9.07 -1.81 29.15
CA ALA A 195 -9.25 -3.26 29.27
C ALA A 195 -7.90 -3.99 29.07
N THR A 196 -7.78 -5.20 29.63
CA THR A 196 -6.51 -5.96 29.62
C THR A 196 -5.92 -6.10 28.21
N ASP A 197 -6.75 -6.38 27.21
CA ASP A 197 -6.31 -6.60 25.83
C ASP A 197 -5.88 -5.30 25.13
N SER A 198 -6.63 -4.20 25.32
CA SER A 198 -6.26 -2.90 24.76
C SER A 198 -5.01 -2.33 25.44
N ALA A 199 -4.85 -2.51 26.75
CA ALA A 199 -3.64 -2.12 27.47
C ALA A 199 -2.40 -2.89 26.99
N PHE A 200 -2.54 -4.18 26.69
CA PHE A 200 -1.47 -4.99 26.07
C PHE A 200 -1.08 -4.44 24.69
N ILE A 201 -2.07 -4.20 23.81
CA ILE A 201 -1.83 -3.67 22.46
C ILE A 201 -1.18 -2.29 22.51
N LYS A 202 -1.67 -1.37 23.35
CA LYS A 202 -1.08 -0.03 23.50
C LYS A 202 0.40 -0.12 23.90
N ARG A 203 0.74 -0.98 24.87
CA ARG A 203 2.12 -1.19 25.32
C ARG A 203 3.01 -1.71 24.19
N GLU A 204 2.54 -2.70 23.43
CA GLU A 204 3.35 -3.31 22.39
C GLU A 204 3.60 -2.33 21.23
N ILE A 205 2.59 -1.58 20.82
CA ILE A 205 2.76 -0.53 19.79
C ILE A 205 3.78 0.52 20.25
N GLU A 206 3.71 0.96 21.51
CA GLU A 206 4.67 1.90 22.07
C GLU A 206 6.11 1.33 22.04
N PHE A 207 6.27 0.05 22.36
CA PHE A 207 7.56 -0.64 22.33
C PHE A 207 8.13 -0.71 20.91
N THR A 208 7.36 -1.21 19.94
CA THR A 208 7.80 -1.34 18.55
C THR A 208 8.15 0.01 17.92
N LEU A 209 7.35 1.05 18.15
CA LEU A 209 7.64 2.38 17.59
C LEU A 209 8.95 2.95 18.17
N LYS A 210 9.18 2.79 19.48
CA LYS A 210 10.44 3.21 20.14
C LYS A 210 11.65 2.43 19.63
N GLU A 211 11.54 1.11 19.54
CA GLU A 211 12.62 0.24 19.06
C GLU A 211 13.05 0.61 17.63
N ARG A 212 12.09 1.01 16.79
CA ARG A 212 12.33 1.44 15.40
C ARG A 212 12.77 2.90 15.26
N GLY A 213 12.99 3.63 16.37
CA GLY A 213 13.40 5.03 16.35
C GLY A 213 12.34 6.00 15.80
N LEU A 214 11.07 5.58 15.79
CA LEU A 214 9.94 6.40 15.36
C LEU A 214 9.38 7.15 16.57
N ILE A 215 8.97 8.42 16.41
CA ILE A 215 8.35 9.19 17.48
C ILE A 215 7.02 8.50 17.85
N PRO A 216 6.90 7.91 19.06
CA PRO A 216 5.64 7.31 19.47
C PRO A 216 4.65 8.45 19.75
N PRO A 217 3.43 8.43 19.17
CA PRO A 217 2.37 9.30 19.65
C PRO A 217 2.12 8.97 21.13
N THR A 218 1.78 9.96 21.95
CA THR A 218 1.59 9.77 23.40
C THR A 218 0.47 8.76 23.66
N LEU A 219 0.82 7.49 23.86
CA LEU A 219 -0.10 6.40 24.17
C LEU A 219 -0.36 6.40 25.68
N HIS A 220 -1.64 6.43 26.07
CA HIS A 220 -2.02 6.32 27.47
C HIS A 220 -2.05 4.84 27.86
N VAL A 221 -0.93 4.36 28.40
CA VAL A 221 -0.79 3.01 28.93
C VAL A 221 -0.90 3.08 30.45
N PRO A 222 -1.82 2.34 31.09
CA PRO A 222 -1.80 2.18 32.54
C PRO A 222 -0.46 1.58 32.96
N ARG A 223 0.30 2.31 33.79
CA ARG A 223 1.54 1.78 34.38
C ARG A 223 1.18 0.64 35.33
N ARG A 224 1.38 -0.62 34.91
CA ARG A 224 1.50 -1.73 35.87
C ARG A 224 2.87 -1.65 36.56
N PRO A 225 2.94 -1.60 37.90
CA PRO A 225 4.21 -1.74 38.60
C PRO A 225 4.77 -3.15 38.35
N GLY A 226 6.01 -3.25 37.86
CA GLY A 226 6.85 -4.45 38.05
C GLY A 226 7.04 -5.45 36.91
N GLN A 227 6.92 -5.09 35.63
CA GLN A 227 7.37 -5.99 34.53
C GLN A 227 8.16 -5.24 33.46
N SER A 228 9.40 -4.91 33.81
CA SER A 228 10.50 -4.76 32.86
C SER A 228 11.47 -5.90 33.19
N GLN A 229 12.05 -6.57 32.19
CA GLN A 229 12.81 -7.83 32.27
C GLN A 229 11.95 -9.10 32.23
N LYS A 230 11.67 -9.61 31.01
CA LYS A 230 11.68 -11.06 30.70
C LYS A 230 11.47 -11.41 29.22
N LEU A 231 11.08 -10.46 28.35
CA LEU A 231 10.85 -10.75 26.93
C LEU A 231 12.12 -10.80 26.05
N SER A 232 13.27 -10.34 26.55
CA SER A 232 14.55 -10.46 25.83
C SER A 232 15.14 -11.89 25.80
N ALA A 233 14.48 -12.87 26.42
CA ALA A 233 15.00 -14.23 26.56
C ALA A 233 14.42 -15.25 25.55
N ILE A 234 13.52 -14.86 24.64
CA ILE A 234 12.79 -15.81 23.77
C ILE A 234 13.16 -15.66 22.27
N LEU A 235 13.95 -14.67 21.87
CA LEU A 235 14.39 -14.53 20.48
C LEU A 235 15.83 -15.06 20.31
N PRO A 236 16.06 -16.18 19.60
CA PRO A 236 17.41 -16.58 19.23
C PRO A 236 17.98 -15.55 18.25
N SER A 237 19.22 -15.12 18.54
CA SER A 237 19.99 -14.18 17.73
C SER A 237 20.22 -14.76 16.32
N SER A 238 19.57 -14.19 15.30
CA SER A 238 19.78 -14.58 13.91
C SER A 238 21.10 -13.99 13.39
N LYS A 239 22.14 -14.82 13.37
CA LYS A 239 23.33 -14.58 12.57
C LYS A 239 23.01 -14.77 11.09
N GLY A 240 23.44 -13.78 10.29
CA GLY A 240 23.67 -13.77 8.85
C GLY A 240 22.99 -14.83 7.98
N ILE A 241 21.97 -14.42 7.23
CA ILE A 241 21.50 -15.12 6.03
C ILE A 241 21.66 -14.14 4.86
N GLN A 242 22.55 -14.47 3.92
CA GLN A 242 22.61 -13.82 2.61
C GLN A 242 21.32 -14.12 1.84
N PRO A 243 20.73 -13.16 1.12
CA PRO A 243 19.55 -13.43 0.32
C PRO A 243 19.91 -14.31 -0.90
N PRO A 244 19.08 -15.30 -1.26
CA PRO A 244 19.28 -16.09 -2.47
C PRO A 244 18.92 -15.28 -3.72
N SER A 245 19.64 -15.59 -4.80
CA SER A 245 19.51 -15.05 -6.15
C SER A 245 18.43 -15.78 -6.96
N GLY A 246 17.51 -15.03 -7.59
CA GLY A 246 16.74 -15.46 -8.77
C GLY A 246 15.22 -15.62 -8.61
N PRO A 247 14.42 -15.50 -9.69
CA PRO A 247 13.12 -14.81 -9.67
C PRO A 247 11.91 -15.73 -9.93
N SER A 248 10.84 -15.58 -9.15
CA SER A 248 9.42 -15.72 -9.53
C SER A 248 8.55 -15.64 -8.28
N GLY A 249 7.86 -14.51 -8.09
CA GLY A 249 6.91 -14.32 -7.00
C GLY A 249 6.33 -12.91 -7.06
N PRO A 250 5.11 -12.67 -6.55
CA PRO A 250 4.53 -11.33 -6.49
C PRO A 250 5.50 -10.40 -5.77
N VAL A 251 5.68 -9.19 -6.35
CA VAL A 251 6.62 -8.18 -5.85
C VAL A 251 6.43 -8.01 -4.34
N PRO A 252 7.46 -8.24 -3.53
CA PRO A 252 7.29 -8.18 -2.09
C PRO A 252 6.88 -6.78 -1.63
N TRP A 253 5.89 -6.66 -0.74
CA TRP A 253 5.46 -5.36 -0.20
C TRP A 253 6.58 -4.56 0.49
N HIS A 254 7.72 -5.18 0.83
CA HIS A 254 8.88 -4.44 1.33
C HIS A 254 9.52 -3.53 0.27
N GLU A 255 9.32 -3.80 -1.02
CA GLU A 255 9.66 -2.86 -2.12
C GLU A 255 8.59 -1.77 -2.30
N VAL A 256 7.34 -2.02 -1.88
CA VAL A 256 6.23 -1.04 -1.90
C VAL A 256 6.46 0.10 -0.89
N LEU A 257 7.39 -0.10 0.04
CA LEU A 257 7.67 0.79 1.17
C LEU A 257 9.04 1.45 1.11
N LEU A 258 9.53 1.67 -0.10
CA LEU A 258 10.41 2.78 -0.39
C LEU A 258 9.65 4.08 -0.02
N ARG A 259 9.75 4.42 1.26
CA ARG A 259 9.46 5.71 1.91
C ARG A 259 9.18 6.83 0.91
N ASP A 260 7.97 7.39 0.98
CA ASP A 260 7.50 8.59 0.28
C ASP A 260 6.82 8.36 -1.07
N LYS A 261 5.70 7.61 -1.12
CA LYS A 261 4.95 7.44 -2.38
C LYS A 261 4.63 8.77 -3.09
N TYR A 262 4.58 9.92 -2.37
CA TYR A 262 4.75 11.29 -2.93
C TYR A 262 5.32 12.36 -1.97
N ALA A 263 5.90 12.02 -0.80
CA ALA A 263 6.14 13.02 0.26
C ALA A 263 7.17 14.12 -0.05
N ASN A 264 7.94 14.04 -1.16
CA ASN A 264 8.95 15.03 -1.54
C ASN A 264 8.76 15.71 -2.92
N TYR A 265 7.67 15.49 -3.65
CA TYR A 265 7.44 16.23 -4.90
C TYR A 265 6.91 17.66 -4.69
N ALA A 266 6.77 18.12 -3.43
CA ALA A 266 6.35 19.48 -3.08
C ALA A 266 7.44 20.29 -2.33
N THR A 267 8.66 19.77 -2.15
CA THR A 267 9.77 20.50 -1.52
C THR A 267 10.89 20.90 -2.47
N ALA A 268 10.78 20.61 -3.77
CA ALA A 268 11.60 21.23 -4.80
C ALA A 268 10.78 22.35 -5.46
N SER A 269 11.26 23.57 -5.26
CA SER A 269 10.69 24.87 -5.64
C SER A 269 10.35 25.05 -7.10
#